data_AF-B9M0A6-F1
#
_entry.id   AF-B9M0A6-F1
#
_cell.length_a   1.000
_cell.length_b   1.000
_cell.length_c   1.000
_cell.angle_alpha   90.00
_cell.angle_beta   90.00
_cell.angle_gamma   90.00
#
_symmetry.space_group_name_H-M   'P 1'
#
loop_
_entity.id
_entity.type
_entity.pdbx_description
1 polymer ?
#
loop_
_entity_poly.entity_id
_entity_poly.type
_entity_poly.pdbx_seq_one_letter_code
_entity_poly.pdbx_strand_id
1 'polypeptide(L)' 'MGNVKITALDRAMARLCETCPACRSAQRKQQGMAFWLVTRVEEKICPFCRAFEKVHGRKAHEQPD' A
#
# COMPACT_ATOMS: atom_id res chain seq x y z
N MET A 1 -20.98 -8.77 5.78
CA MET A 1 -19.53 -8.62 5.59
C MET A 1 -19.07 -9.52 4.45
N GLY A 2 -18.70 -8.96 3.29
CA GLY A 2 -18.20 -9.76 2.18
C GLY A 2 -16.90 -10.43 2.56
N ASN A 3 -16.85 -11.76 2.51
CA ASN A 3 -15.69 -12.57 2.82
C ASN A 3 -14.66 -12.37 1.69
N VAL A 4 -13.88 -11.29 1.80
CA VAL A 4 -12.82 -10.97 0.87
C VAL A 4 -11.73 -12.00 1.05
N LYS A 5 -11.81 -13.11 0.31
CA LYS A 5 -10.84 -14.21 0.36
C LYS A 5 -9.47 -13.65 -0.01
N ILE A 6 -8.61 -13.46 1.00
CA ILE A 6 -7.21 -13.11 0.82
C ILE A 6 -6.52 -14.31 0.17
N THR A 7 -6.09 -14.16 -1.08
CA THR A 7 -5.41 -15.21 -1.83
C THR A 7 -3.90 -15.18 -1.56
N ALA A 8 -3.19 -16.25 -1.95
CA ALA A 8 -1.73 -16.27 -1.91
C ALA A 8 -1.11 -15.15 -2.77
N LEU A 9 -1.76 -14.80 -3.89
CA LEU A 9 -1.38 -13.69 -4.76
C LEU A 9 -1.48 -12.35 -4.01
N ASP A 10 -2.58 -12.10 -3.29
CA ASP A 10 -2.76 -10.87 -2.50
C ASP A 10 -1.63 -10.70 -1.47
N ARG A 11 -1.25 -11.79 -0.78
CA ARG A 11 -0.13 -11.77 0.19
C ARG A 11 1.22 -11.52 -0.47
N ALA A 12 1.46 -12.11 -1.64
CA ALA A 12 2.70 -11.87 -2.39
C ALA A 12 2.79 -10.42 -2.88
N MET A 13 1.67 -9.86 -3.37
CA MET A 13 1.56 -8.46 -3.77
C MET A 13 1.74 -7.50 -2.59
N ALA A 14 1.16 -7.82 -1.43
CA ALA A 14 1.34 -7.05 -0.21
C ALA A 14 2.82 -7.01 0.22
N ARG A 15 3.51 -8.16 0.23
CA ARG A 15 4.97 -8.21 0.50
C ARG A 15 5.79 -7.39 -0.50
N LEU A 16 5.41 -7.40 -1.77
CA LEU A 16 6.08 -6.56 -2.77
C LEU A 16 5.84 -5.07 -2.51
N CYS A 17 4.65 -4.71 -2.04
CA CYS A 17 4.31 -3.34 -1.63
C CYS A 17 5.20 -2.85 -0.48
N GLU A 18 5.54 -3.71 0.50
CA GLU A 18 6.48 -3.38 1.60
C GLU A 18 7.88 -3.03 1.09
N THR A 19 8.31 -3.66 0.00
CA THR A 19 9.60 -3.39 -0.65
C THR A 19 9.55 -2.23 -1.64
N CYS A 20 8.36 -1.67 -1.91
CA CYS A 20 8.21 -0.61 -2.90
C CYS A 20 8.92 0.67 -2.44
N PRO A 21 9.94 1.16 -3.16
CA PRO A 21 10.70 2.34 -2.74
C PRO A 21 9.84 3.59 -2.71
N ALA A 22 8.79 3.69 -3.54
CA ALA A 22 7.85 4.80 -3.52
C ALA A 22 7.00 4.80 -2.24
N CYS A 23 6.36 3.67 -1.90
CA CYS A 23 5.55 3.55 -0.68
C CYS A 23 6.40 3.75 0.58
N ARG A 24 7.61 3.16 0.61
CA ARG A 24 8.56 3.31 1.72
C ARG A 24 9.07 4.75 1.85
N SER A 25 9.33 5.43 0.74
CA SER A 25 9.72 6.85 0.75
C SER A 25 8.58 7.75 1.21
N ALA A 26 7.34 7.47 0.79
CA ALA A 26 6.15 8.19 1.24
C ALA A 26 5.88 7.98 2.74
N GLN A 27 6.08 6.77 3.25
CA GLN A 27 5.96 6.47 4.68
C GLN A 27 7.07 7.19 5.48
N ARG A 28 8.31 7.24 4.97
CA ARG A 28 9.44 7.89 5.68
C ARG A 28 9.43 9.41 5.61
N LYS A 29 8.96 9.98 4.50
CA LYS A 29 8.81 11.42 4.30
C LYS A 29 7.34 11.68 4.00
N GLN A 30 6.56 11.96 5.04
CA GLN A 30 5.17 12.48 4.94
C GLN A 30 5.11 13.86 4.24
N GLN A 31 6.20 14.32 3.61
CA GLN A 31 6.32 15.58 2.90
C GLN A 31 7.22 15.37 1.67
N GLY A 32 6.71 15.70 0.48
CA GLY A 32 7.48 15.70 -0.78
C GLY A 32 6.78 15.01 -1.96
N MET A 33 7.40 15.09 -3.15
CA MET A 33 6.84 14.58 -4.42
C MET A 33 6.49 13.09 -4.38
N ALA A 34 7.24 12.26 -3.64
CA ALA A 34 6.93 10.84 -3.46
C ALA A 34 5.63 10.60 -2.66
N PHE A 35 5.39 11.42 -1.62
CA PHE A 35 4.14 11.40 -0.87
C PHE A 35 2.97 11.84 -1.77
N TRP A 36 3.16 12.89 -2.57
CA TRP A 36 2.15 13.37 -3.54
C TRP A 36 1.84 12.35 -4.64
N LEU A 37 2.85 11.66 -5.15
CA LEU A 37 2.71 10.63 -6.18
C LEU A 37 1.98 9.40 -5.61
N VAL A 38 2.28 8.97 -4.39
CA VAL A 38 1.58 7.85 -3.73
C VAL A 38 0.15 8.21 -3.30
N THR A 39 -0.10 9.44 -2.79
CA THR A 39 -1.46 9.91 -2.47
C THR A 39 -2.33 10.07 -3.72
N ARG A 40 -1.75 10.42 -4.87
CA ARG A 40 -2.50 10.51 -6.14
C ARG A 40 -2.67 9.16 -6.85
N VAL A 41 -1.83 8.18 -6.53
CA VAL A 41 -1.86 6.81 -7.05
C VAL A 41 -2.76 5.89 -6.19
N GLU A 42 -3.58 6.47 -5.30
CA GLU A 42 -4.56 5.79 -4.46
C GLU A 42 -5.15 4.54 -5.15
N GLU A 43 -5.07 3.41 -4.44
CA GLU A 43 -5.87 2.15 -4.45
C GLU A 43 -6.63 1.71 -5.72
N LYS A 44 -7.19 2.65 -6.49
CA LYS A 44 -7.69 2.48 -7.85
C LYS A 44 -6.58 2.28 -8.90
N ILE A 45 -5.38 2.86 -8.72
CA ILE A 45 -4.31 2.79 -9.73
C ILE A 45 -3.28 1.71 -9.40
N CYS A 46 -2.85 1.60 -8.14
CA CYS A 46 -1.82 0.62 -7.75
C CYS A 46 -2.44 -0.69 -7.21
N PRO A 47 -2.31 -1.83 -7.92
CA PRO A 47 -2.84 -3.11 -7.44
C PRO A 47 -2.13 -3.59 -6.17
N PHE A 48 -0.86 -3.21 -5.96
CA PHE A 48 -0.08 -3.61 -4.78
C PHE A 48 -0.57 -2.92 -3.51
N CYS A 49 -0.86 -1.60 -3.57
CA CYS A 49 -1.40 -0.87 -2.42
C CYS A 49 -2.77 -1.43 -2.01
N ARG A 50 -3.62 -1.77 -3.00
CA ARG A 50 -4.92 -2.40 -2.75
C ARG A 50 -4.79 -3.78 -2.12
N ALA A 51 -3.85 -4.60 -2.59
CA ALA A 51 -3.55 -5.89 -1.99
C ALA A 51 -3.01 -5.74 -0.56
N PHE A 52 -2.13 -4.76 -0.32
CA PHE A 52 -1.60 -4.46 1.00
C PHE A 52 -2.71 -4.07 1.98
N GLU A 53 -3.59 -3.15 1.60
CA GLU A 53 -4.72 -2.73 2.43
C GLU A 53 -5.69 -3.89 2.71
N LYS A 54 -5.96 -4.72 1.71
CA LYS A 54 -6.79 -5.92 1.85
C LYS A 54 -6.19 -6.97 2.80
N VAL A 55 -4.86 -7.06 2.88
CA VAL A 55 -4.13 -8.02 3.73
C VAL A 55 -3.90 -7.47 5.14
N HIS A 56 -3.48 -6.20 5.26
CA HIS A 56 -3.06 -5.58 6.51
C HIS A 56 -4.12 -4.68 7.15
N GLY A 57 -5.19 -4.32 6.43
CA GLY A 57 -6.24 -3.42 6.92
C GLY A 57 -5.82 -1.96 7.08
N ARG A 58 -4.67 -1.57 6.53
CA ARG A 58 -4.12 -0.20 6.60
C ARG A 58 -3.47 0.21 5.29
N LYS A 59 -3.37 1.50 5.01
CA LYS A 59 -2.68 2.00 3.82
C LYS A 59 -1.16 1.86 3.97
N ALA A 60 -0.49 1.46 2.89
CA ALA A 60 0.97 1.22 2.90
C ALA A 60 1.82 2.48 3.22
N HIS A 61 1.25 3.68 3.05
CA HIS A 61 1.92 4.95 3.35
C HIS A 61 1.55 5.52 4.72
N GLU A 62 0.62 4.90 5.45
CA GLU A 62 0.28 5.31 6.80
C GLU A 62 1.42 4.84 7.73
N GLN A 63 2.01 5.77 8.48
CA GLN A 63 2.98 5.39 9.51
C GLN A 63 2.22 4.71 10.66
N PRO A 64 2.71 3.60 11.23
CA PRO A 64 2.30 3.22 12.57
C PRO A 64 2.78 4.29 13.54
N ASP A 65 1.85 4.88 14.29
CA ASP A 65 2.14 5.76 15.43
C ASP A 65 3.06 5.06 16.45
#